data_AF-G5RTU2-F1
#
_entry.id   AF-G5RTU2-F1
#
_cell.length_a   1.000
_cell.length_b   1.000
_cell.length_c   1.000
_cell.angle_alpha   90.00
_cell.angle_beta   90.00
_cell.angle_gamma   90.00
#
_symmetry.space_group_name_H-M   'P 1'
#
loop_
_entity.id
_entity.type
_entity.pdbx_description
1 polymer ?
#
loop_
_entity_poly.entity_id
_entity_poly.type
_entity_poly.pdbx_seq_one_letter_code
_entity_poly.pdbx_strand_id
1 'polypeptide(L)'
;MFGLNIEPELERFIKDMRDRRDINHKQNERALAAIFFMAKIPAERHGVNISDLTTDEKRELVKAMNHFRAVVSLFPKRLTMPN
;
A
#
# COMPACT_ATOMS: atom_id res chain seq x y z
N MET A 1 8.30 -20.88 14.37
CA MET A 1 7.31 -20.11 13.59
C MET A 1 8.06 -19.57 12.39
N PHE A 2 7.89 -20.16 11.20
CA PHE A 2 8.60 -19.72 10.00
C PHE A 2 8.11 -18.31 9.64
N GLY A 3 8.87 -17.29 10.03
CA GLY A 3 8.63 -15.91 9.64
C GLY A 3 8.88 -15.80 8.15
N LEU A 4 7.81 -15.92 7.35
CA LEU A 4 7.86 -15.62 5.93
C LEU A 4 8.46 -14.22 5.78
N ASN A 5 9.59 -14.13 5.07
CA ASN A 5 10.14 -12.84 4.72
C ASN A 5 9.15 -12.19 3.74
N ILE A 6 8.31 -11.29 4.24
CA ILE A 6 7.30 -10.55 3.47
C ILE A 6 7.91 -9.42 2.63
N GLU A 7 9.19 -9.09 2.85
CA GLU A 7 9.85 -7.96 2.19
C GLU A 7 9.84 -8.08 0.66
N PRO A 8 10.11 -9.25 0.03
CA PRO A 8 10.08 -9.37 -1.42
C PRO A 8 8.69 -9.14 -2.03
N GLU A 9 7.62 -9.59 -1.34
CA GLU A 9 6.25 -9.36 -1.79
C GLU A 9 5.87 -7.88 -1.67
N LEU A 10 6.27 -7.25 -0.57
CA LEU A 10 6.00 -5.84 -0.32
C LEU A 10 6.81 -4.93 -1.26
N GLU A 11 8.05 -5.28 -1.54
CA GLU A 11 8.91 -4.61 -2.53
C GLU A 11 8.28 -4.68 -3.92
N ARG A 12 7.85 -5.88 -4.33
CA ARG A 12 7.16 -6.08 -5.60
C ARG A 12 5.89 -5.23 -5.67
N PHE A 13 5.05 -5.26 -4.63
CA PHE A 13 3.82 -4.47 -4.59
C PHE A 13 4.09 -2.97 -4.76
N ILE A 14 5.05 -2.40 -4.01
CA ILE A 14 5.41 -0.98 -4.11
C ILE A 14 5.94 -0.65 -5.51
N LYS A 15 6.77 -1.53 -6.08
CA LYS A 15 7.30 -1.36 -7.43
C LYS A 15 6.19 -1.34 -8.47
N ASP A 16 5.24 -2.26 -8.40
CA ASP A 16 4.10 -2.33 -9.30
C ASP A 16 3.22 -1.07 -9.16
N MET A 17 2.99 -0.58 -7.94
CA MET A 17 2.22 0.66 -7.69
C MET A 17 2.93 1.93 -8.19
N ARG A 18 4.26 1.92 -8.26
CA ARG A 18 5.08 3.04 -8.75
C ARG A 18 5.41 2.93 -10.25
N ASP A 19 4.96 1.88 -10.95
CA ASP A 19 5.29 1.70 -12.36
C ASP A 19 4.65 2.81 -13.21
N ARG A 20 5.50 3.62 -13.83
CA ARG A 20 5.11 4.75 -14.71
C ARG A 20 4.51 4.29 -16.03
N ARG A 21 4.70 3.02 -16.40
CA ARG A 21 4.14 2.44 -17.63
C ARG A 21 2.70 1.98 -17.44
N ASP A 22 2.22 1.85 -16.20
CA ASP A 22 0.82 1.52 -15.91
C ASP A 22 -0.08 2.71 -16.25
N ILE A 23 -1.18 2.45 -16.96
CA ILE A 23 -2.17 3.48 -17.33
C ILE A 23 -2.80 4.17 -16.11
N ASN A 24 -2.88 3.46 -14.98
CA ASN A 24 -3.40 3.92 -13.70
C ASN A 24 -2.29 4.44 -12.76
N HIS A 25 -1.06 4.62 -13.23
CA HIS A 25 0.10 5.03 -12.43
C HIS A 25 -0.21 6.16 -11.43
N LYS A 26 -0.87 7.24 -11.87
CA LYS A 26 -1.21 8.38 -10.99
C LYS A 26 -2.17 8.00 -9.87
N GLN A 27 -3.12 7.13 -10.15
CA GLN A 27 -4.08 6.61 -9.17
C GLN A 27 -3.39 5.63 -8.22
N ASN A 28 -2.50 4.80 -8.74
CA ASN A 28 -1.69 3.87 -7.94
C ASN A 28 -0.78 4.64 -6.97
N GLU A 29 -0.08 5.69 -7.42
CA GLU A 29 0.71 6.54 -6.53
C GLU A 29 -0.13 7.18 -5.41
N ARG A 30 -1.35 7.66 -5.74
CA ARG A 30 -2.27 8.23 -4.73
C ARG A 30 -2.75 7.17 -3.73
N ALA A 31 -3.09 5.99 -4.20
CA ALA A 31 -3.49 4.88 -3.34
C ALA A 31 -2.34 4.44 -2.43
N LEU A 32 -1.11 4.37 -2.96
CA LEU A 32 0.09 4.07 -2.19
C LEU A 32 0.34 5.13 -1.11
N ALA A 33 0.23 6.42 -1.44
CA ALA A 33 0.34 7.50 -0.47
C ALA A 33 -0.72 7.39 0.64
N ALA A 34 -1.95 7.00 0.32
CA ALA A 34 -3.01 6.77 1.30
C ALA A 34 -2.69 5.60 2.25
N ILE A 35 -2.12 4.50 1.73
CA ILE A 35 -1.66 3.36 2.53
C ILE A 35 -0.53 3.78 3.47
N PHE A 36 0.48 4.52 2.97
CA PHE A 36 1.57 5.02 3.80
C PHE A 36 1.09 6.02 4.86
N PHE A 37 0.15 6.89 4.52
CA PHE A 37 -0.49 7.79 5.47
C PHE A 37 -1.21 7.00 6.58
N MET A 38 -1.97 5.96 6.23
CA MET A 38 -2.63 5.08 7.21
C MET A 38 -1.63 4.36 8.11
N ALA A 39 -0.46 3.99 7.58
CA ALA A 39 0.67 3.43 8.32
C ALA A 39 1.45 4.47 9.15
N LYS A 40 1.03 5.75 9.16
CA LYS A 40 1.68 6.87 9.84
C LYS A 40 3.13 7.11 9.39
N ILE A 41 3.44 6.75 8.14
CA ILE A 41 4.74 7.05 7.53
C ILE A 41 4.71 8.51 7.05
N PRO A 42 5.66 9.37 7.45
CA PRO A 42 5.71 10.76 7.02
C PRO A 42 5.77 10.90 5.49
N ALA A 43 5.14 11.93 4.94
CA ALA A 43 5.05 12.14 3.49
C ALA A 43 6.43 12.30 2.83
N GLU A 44 7.39 12.88 3.55
CA GLU A 44 8.78 13.03 3.10
C GLU A 44 9.45 11.67 2.85
N ARG A 45 8.96 10.61 3.51
CA ARG A 45 9.45 9.24 3.40
C ARG A 45 8.66 8.39 2.41
N HIS A 46 7.61 8.89 1.77
CA HIS A 46 6.81 8.10 0.81
C HIS A 46 7.59 7.73 -0.46
N GLY A 47 8.75 8.35 -0.71
CA GLY A 47 9.62 8.06 -1.85
C GLY A 47 10.70 7.00 -1.60
N VAL A 48 10.95 6.59 -0.35
CA VAL A 48 12.07 5.68 -0.03
C VAL A 48 11.77 4.24 -0.48
N ASN A 49 12.83 3.42 -0.58
CA ASN A 49 12.67 2.00 -0.88
C ASN A 49 12.20 1.25 0.37
N ILE A 50 11.59 0.08 0.17
CA ILE A 50 11.12 -0.71 1.31
C ILE A 50 12.26 -1.16 2.24
N SER A 51 13.45 -1.37 1.67
CA SER A 51 14.68 -1.66 2.40
C SER A 51 15.04 -0.57 3.42
N ASP A 52 14.64 0.67 3.13
CA ASP A 52 15.01 1.87 3.89
C ASP A 52 13.97 2.19 4.98
N LEU A 53 12.85 1.46 5.00
CA LEU A 53 11.89 1.52 6.09
C LEU A 53 12.44 0.81 7.33
N THR A 54 12.24 1.45 8.49
CA THR A 54 12.51 0.83 9.78
C THR A 54 11.59 -0.37 10.03
N THR A 55 11.97 -1.26 10.95
CA THR A 55 11.14 -2.41 11.34
C THR A 55 9.74 -1.99 11.81
N ASP A 56 9.63 -0.86 12.52
CA ASP A 56 8.35 -0.35 12.99
C ASP A 56 7.50 0.19 11.83
N GLU A 57 8.09 0.93 10.89
CA GLU A 57 7.38 1.38 9.69
C GLU A 57 6.87 0.20 8.85
N LYS A 58 7.69 -0.85 8.67
CA LYS A 58 7.27 -2.09 8.00
C LYS A 58 6.09 -2.75 8.72
N ARG A 59 6.13 -2.80 10.06
CA ARG A 59 5.05 -3.38 10.86
C ARG A 59 3.74 -2.59 10.73
N GLU A 60 3.80 -1.27 10.79
CA GLU A 60 2.62 -0.41 10.63
C GLU A 60 2.08 -0.46 9.20
N LEU A 61 2.95 -0.58 8.20
CA LEU A 61 2.56 -0.77 6.80
C LEU A 61 1.78 -2.07 6.60
N VAL A 62 2.25 -3.18 7.16
CA VAL A 62 1.53 -4.47 7.12
C VAL A 62 0.16 -4.36 7.80
N LYS A 63 0.08 -3.70 8.96
CA LYS A 63 -1.21 -3.47 9.64
C LYS A 63 -2.15 -2.63 8.78
N ALA A 64 -1.65 -1.56 8.16
CA ALA A 64 -2.44 -0.69 7.30
C ALA A 64 -2.98 -1.46 6.08
N MET A 65 -2.14 -2.25 5.40
CA MET A 65 -2.57 -3.06 4.25
C MET A 65 -3.63 -4.11 4.64
N ASN A 66 -3.44 -4.79 5.78
CA ASN A 66 -4.44 -5.73 6.29
C ASN A 66 -5.76 -5.05 6.65
N HIS A 67 -5.70 -3.88 7.27
CA HIS A 67 -6.89 -3.08 7.57
C HIS A 67 -7.59 -2.62 6.28
N PHE A 68 -6.83 -2.15 5.29
CA PHE A 68 -7.37 -1.75 3.99
C PHE A 68 -8.05 -2.92 3.28
N ARG A 69 -7.47 -4.12 3.32
CA ARG A 69 -8.11 -5.35 2.81
C ARG A 69 -9.46 -5.62 3.49
N ALA A 70 -9.52 -5.43 4.81
CA ALA A 70 -10.78 -5.55 5.55
C ALA A 70 -11.79 -4.46 5.12
N VAL A 71 -11.35 -3.20 4.95
CA VAL A 71 -12.21 -2.10 4.46
C VAL A 71 -12.75 -2.39 3.05
N VAL A 72 -11.91 -2.86 2.13
CA VAL A 72 -12.33 -3.21 0.77
C VAL A 72 -13.38 -4.33 0.80
N SER A 73 -13.30 -5.27 1.73
CA SER A 73 -14.33 -6.31 1.87
C SER A 73 -15.70 -5.78 2.35
N LEU A 74 -15.74 -4.58 2.93
CA LEU A 74 -16.97 -3.91 3.36
C LEU A 74 -17.61 -3.07 2.25
N PHE A 75 -16.96 -2.95 1.09
CA PHE A 75 -17.50 -2.15 0.00
C PHE A 75 -18.86 -2.67 -0.47
N PRO A 76 -19.80 -1.77 -0.86
CA PRO A 76 -21.06 -2.18 -1.44
C PRO A 76 -20.85 -3.07 -2.67
N LYS A 77 -21.64 -4.14 -2.79
CA LYS A 77 -21.57 -5.09 -3.93
C LYS A 77 -21.85 -4.42 -5.29
N ARG A 78 -22.54 -3.27 -5.29
CA ARG A 78 -22.86 -2.48 -6.47
C ARG A 78 -22.50 -1.02 -6.20
N LEU A 79 -21.53 -0.52 -6.96
CA LEU A 79 -21.12 0.88 -6.98
C LEU A 79 -21.35 1.39 -8.39
N THR A 80 -22.62 1.64 -8.71
CA THR A 80 -23.04 2.24 -9.98
C THR A 80 -23.88 3.45 -9.66
N MET A 81 -23.54 4.60 -10.24
CA MET A 81 -24.43 5.75 -10.23
C MET A 81 -25.51 5.55 -11.30
N PRO A 82 -26.78 5.83 -11.01
CA PRO A 82 -27.78 5.96 -12.08
C PRO A 82 -27.42 7.13 -12.98
N ASN A 83 -27.64 6.97 -14.29
CA ASN A 83 -27.39 7.98 -15.31
C ASN A 83 -28.23 9.25 -15.11
#